data_AF-A0A5K0V6I3-F1
#
_entry.id   AF-A0A5K0V6I3-F1
#
_cell.length_a   1.000
_cell.length_b   1.000
_cell.length_c   1.000
_cell.angle_alpha   90.00
_cell.angle_beta   90.00
_cell.angle_gamma   90.00
#
_symmetry.space_group_name_H-M   'P 1'
#
loop_
_entity.id
_entity.type
_entity.pdbx_description
1 polymer ?
#
loop_
_entity_poly.entity_id
_entity_poly.type
_entity_poly.pdbx_seq_one_letter_code
_entity_poly.pdbx_strand_id
1 'polypeptide(L)' 'LWWIILLRAYGKCSGDLSVQERVDVQTGIKMILKLCLADGFDMFPTLLVTDGSCMIDRRMGIHGHPLEIQ' A
#
# COMPACT_ATOMS: atom_id res chain seq x y z
N LEU A 1 1.41 1.66 1.37
CA LEU A 1 1.45 0.21 1.70
C LEU A 1 1.91 -0.08 3.12
N TRP A 2 3.00 0.55 3.59
CA TRP A 2 3.56 0.39 4.94
C TRP A 2 2.55 0.44 6.09
N TRP A 3 1.53 1.30 6.01
CA TRP A 3 0.50 1.39 7.06
C TRP A 3 -0.24 0.06 7.30
N ILE A 4 -0.61 -0.69 6.25
CA ILE A 4 -1.28 -2.00 6.38
C ILE A 4 -0.31 -3.02 7.00
N ILE A 5 0.96 -2.98 6.61
CA ILE A 5 2.01 -3.86 7.13
C ILE A 5 2.22 -3.60 8.63
N LEU A 6 2.30 -2.33 9.03
CA LEU A 6 2.43 -1.93 10.43
C LEU A 6 1.22 -2.29 11.27
N LEU A 7 0.00 -2.11 10.75
CA LEU A 7 -1.22 -2.53 11.44
C LEU A 7 -1.21 -4.04 11.73
N ARG A 8 -0.79 -4.85 10.75
CA ARG A 8 -0.63 -6.29 10.94
C ARG A 8 0.47 -6.63 11.95
N ALA A 9 1.60 -5.91 11.90
CA ALA A 9 2.69 -6.09 12.85
C ALA A 9 2.24 -5.77 14.29
N TYR A 10 1.51 -4.67 14.48
CA TYR A 10 0.90 -4.30 15.76
C TYR A 10 0.05 -5.45 16.31
N GLY A 11 -0.95 -5.92 15.55
CA GLY A 11 -1.85 -6.98 16.03
C GLY A 11 -1.12 -8.29 16.34
N LYS A 12 -0.04 -8.61 15.61
CA LYS A 12 0.81 -9.77 15.91
C LYS A 12 1.64 -9.61 17.17
N CYS A 13 2.20 -8.42 17.40
CA CYS A 13 3.08 -8.16 18.54
C CYS A 13 2.30 -7.93 19.84
N SER A 14 1.16 -7.25 19.77
CA SER A 14 0.30 -6.99 20.94
C SER A 14 -0.64 -8.13 21.26
N GLY A 15 -1.03 -8.94 20.26
CA GLY A 15 -2.14 -9.89 20.36
C GLY A 15 -3.53 -9.23 20.36
N ASP A 16 -3.59 -7.90 20.27
CA ASP A 16 -4.81 -7.11 20.29
C ASP A 16 -5.27 -6.79 18.86
N LEU A 17 -6.42 -7.36 18.47
CA LEU A 17 -7.05 -7.15 17.17
C LEU A 17 -8.11 -6.03 17.18
N SER A 18 -8.40 -5.43 18.34
CA SER A 18 -9.48 -4.45 18.47
C SER A 18 -9.31 -3.26 17.51
N VAL A 19 -8.08 -2.78 17.33
CA VAL A 19 -7.76 -1.69 16.38
C VAL A 19 -8.09 -2.10 14.95
N GLN A 20 -7.74 -3.32 14.54
CA GLN A 20 -8.01 -3.82 13.19
C GLN A 20 -9.52 -3.98 12.93
N GLU A 21 -10.29 -4.37 13.95
CA GLU A 21 -11.73 -4.63 13.84
C GLU A 21 -12.58 -3.37 13.73
N ARG A 22 -12.04 -2.20 14.09
CA ARG A 22 -12.78 -0.94 14.00
C ARG A 22 -13.21 -0.64 12.55
N VAL A 23 -14.43 -0.13 12.42
CA VAL A 23 -15.06 0.16 11.11
C VAL A 23 -14.28 1.22 10.32
N ASP A 24 -13.74 2.23 10.99
CA ASP A 24 -12.92 3.27 10.36
C ASP A 24 -11.60 2.71 9.81
N VAL A 25 -10.93 1.84 10.58
CA VAL A 25 -9.70 1.16 10.16
C VAL A 25 -9.97 0.23 8.97
N GLN A 26 -11.04 -0.57 9.02
CA GLN A 26 -11.46 -1.42 7.89
C GLN A 26 -11.79 -0.61 6.64
N THR A 27 -12.44 0.54 6.81
CA THR A 27 -12.73 1.46 5.70
C THR A 27 -11.44 2.02 5.10
N GLY A 28 -10.48 2.39 5.94
CA GLY A 28 -9.14 2.82 5.53
C GLY A 28 -8.41 1.76 4.70
N ILE A 29 -8.37 0.51 5.16
CA ILE A 29 -7.77 -0.62 4.43
C ILE A 29 -8.44 -0.76 3.05
N LYS A 30 -9.78 -0.75 2.99
CA LYS A 30 -10.52 -0.87 1.73
C LYS A 30 -10.21 0.27 0.75
N MET A 31 -10.05 1.51 1.23
CA MET A 31 -9.71 2.65 0.38
C MET A 31 -8.30 2.52 -0.22
N ILE A 32 -7.31 2.12 0.59
CA ILE A 32 -5.94 1.89 0.10
C ILE A 32 -5.95 0.80 -0.99
N LEU A 33 -6.63 -0.32 -0.72
CA LEU A 33 -6.72 -1.42 -1.70
C LEU A 33 -7.45 -1.00 -2.98
N LYS A 34 -8.53 -0.22 -2.88
CA LYS A 34 -9.23 0.31 -4.05
C LYS A 34 -8.35 1.21 -4.91
N LEU A 35 -7.47 2.01 -4.31
CA LEU A 35 -6.54 2.85 -5.07
C LEU A 35 -5.46 2.02 -5.78
N CYS A 36 -4.94 0.98 -5.13
CA CYS A 36 -3.90 0.12 -5.71
C CYS A 36 -4.44 -0.87 -6.75
N LEU A 37 -5.70 -1.30 -6.60
CA LEU A 37 -6.35 -2.30 -7.46
C LEU A 37 -7.41 -1.68 -8.38
N ALA A 38 -7.42 -0.36 -8.53
CA ALA A 38 -8.34 0.30 -9.43
C ALA A 38 -8.06 -0.14 -10.87
N ASP A 39 -9.12 -0.38 -11.64
CA ASP A 39 -9.01 -0.64 -13.07
C ASP A 39 -8.34 0.58 -13.74
N GLY A 40 -7.35 0.31 -14.58
CA GLY A 40 -6.58 1.33 -15.29
C GLY A 40 -6.26 0.92 -16.71
N PHE A 41 -5.59 1.81 -17.44
CA PHE A 41 -5.09 1.50 -18.78
C PHE A 41 -3.87 0.57 -18.77
N ASP A 42 -3.23 0.44 -17.61
CA ASP A 42 -2.11 -0.47 -17.44
C ASP A 42 -2.63 -1.92 -17.34
N MET A 43 -2.13 -2.78 -18.22
CA MET A 43 -2.52 -4.19 -18.29
C MET A 43 -1.62 -5.10 -17.45
N PHE A 44 -0.51 -4.57 -16.92
CA PHE A 44 0.36 -5.34 -16.05
C PHE A 44 -0.26 -5.50 -14.66
N PRO A 45 -0.05 -6.64 -13.99
CA PRO A 45 -0.54 -6.85 -12.63
C PRO A 45 0.21 -6.03 -11.57
N THR A 46 1.27 -5.31 -12.00
CA THR A 46 2.12 -4.49 -11.16
C THR A 46 1.62 -3.06 -11.07
N LEU A 47 1.77 -2.43 -9.90
CA LEU A 47 1.30 -1.07 -9.69
C LEU A 47 2.14 -0.08 -10.51
N LEU A 48 1.47 0.74 -11.32
CA LEU A 48 2.08 1.83 -12.08
C LEU A 48 2.29 3.05 -11.19
N VAL A 49 3.51 3.58 -11.15
CA VAL A 49 3.83 4.78 -10.36
C VAL A 49 4.74 5.76 -11.10
N THR A 50 4.70 7.02 -10.67
CA THR A 50 5.65 8.05 -11.09
C THR A 50 7.02 7.85 -10.42
N ASP A 51 8.06 8.48 -10.96
CA ASP A 51 9.37 8.52 -10.31
C ASP A 51 9.25 9.20 -8.93
N GLY A 52 10.05 8.78 -7.95
CA GLY A 52 9.98 9.35 -6.60
C GLY A 52 8.81 8.87 -5.73
N SER A 53 8.14 7.76 -6.07
CA SER A 53 6.91 7.32 -5.37
C SER A 53 7.14 6.31 -4.22
N CYS A 54 8.39 6.06 -3.85
CA CYS A 54 8.75 5.09 -2.80
C CYS A 54 9.76 5.72 -1.81
N MET A 55 10.56 4.92 -1.10
CA MET A 55 11.63 5.43 -0.23
C MET A 55 12.58 6.39 -0.98
N ILE A 56 12.83 6.11 -2.26
CA ILE A 56 13.50 7.04 -3.15
C ILE A 56 12.44 8.05 -3.64
N ASP A 57 12.52 9.27 -3.11
CA ASP A 57 11.56 10.36 -3.33
C ASP A 57 12.01 11.39 -4.38
N ARG A 58 13.14 11.12 -5.04
CA ARG A 58 13.71 11.95 -6.09
C ARG A 58 13.75 11.21 -7.41
N ARG A 59 13.88 11.98 -8.49
CA ARG A 59 14.02 11.47 -9.85
C ARG A 59 15.29 10.63 -9.98
N MET A 60 15.14 9.31 -10.02
CA MET A 60 16.22 8.33 -10.16
C MET A 60 15.99 7.35 -11.32
N GLY A 61 14.95 7.55 -12.12
CA GLY A 61 14.62 6.68 -13.24
C GLY A 61 13.83 5.44 -12.84
N ILE A 62 13.19 5.43 -11.66
CA ILE A 62 12.46 4.27 -11.12
C ILE A 62 10.94 4.37 -11.32
N HIS A 63 10.50 5.08 -12.36
CA HIS A 63 9.09 5.15 -12.76
C HIS A 63 8.60 3.83 -13.37
N GLY A 64 7.29 3.65 -13.50
CA GLY A 64 6.72 2.42 -14.03
C GLY A 64 6.40 1.43 -12.91
N HIS A 65 7.16 0.34 -12.83
CA HIS A 65 6.94 -0.77 -11.89
C HIS A 65 8.18 -1.05 -11.04
N PRO A 66 8.58 -0.14 -10.14
CA PRO A 66 9.75 -0.33 -9.30
C PRO A 66 9.53 -1.48 -8.30
N LEU A 67 10.59 -2.27 -8.06
CA LEU A 67 10.55 -3.45 -7.18
C LEU A 67 10.11 -3.14 -5.74
N GLU A 68 10.37 -1.94 -5.22
CA GLU A 68 9.97 -1.58 -3.85
C GLU A 68 8.45 -1.43 -3.68
N ILE A 69 7.74 -1.13 -4.77
CA ILE A 69 6.29 -0.91 -4.75
C ILE A 69 5.50 -2.21 -4.94
N GLN A 70 6.12 -3.23 -5.55
CA GLN A 70 5.50 -4.54 -5.79
C GLN A 70 5.65 -5.44 -4.56
#